data_AF-A0A359LZG6-F1
#
_entry.id   AF-A0A359LZG6-F1
#
_cell.length_a   1.000
_cell.length_b   1.000
_cell.length_c   1.000
_cell.angle_alpha   90.00
_cell.angle_beta   90.00
_cell.angle_gamma   90.00
#
_symmetry.space_group_name_H-M   'P 1'
#
loop_
_entity.id
_entity.type
_entity.pdbx_description
1 polymer ?
#
loop_
_entity_poly.entity_id
_entity_poly.type
_entity_poly.pdbx_seq_one_letter_code
_entity_poly.pdbx_strand_id
1 'polypeptide(L)'
;MLLVLCSVPAAFAETPSSTATSTPSAEAFLAERVAEWQRRLNLEEWKVTVVLTRRAQLKYGTLGGIKWDKGKRTAVMSVLDPADYTVSAAEMFRDMEFTVVHELIHLELASLPKSEASRRVEEQAVNNLTRALLAQAQPK
;
A
#
# COMPACT_ATOMS: atom_id res chain seq x y z
N MET A 1 -17.53 75.06 10.05
CA MET A 1 -16.37 74.41 9.41
C MET A 1 -16.15 73.08 10.11
N LEU A 2 -16.53 71.99 9.44
CA LEU A 2 -16.63 70.63 9.97
C LEU A 2 -15.32 69.89 9.61
N LEU A 3 -14.57 69.37 10.58
CA LEU A 3 -13.43 68.48 10.34
C LEU A 3 -13.87 67.05 10.66
N VAL A 4 -14.08 66.29 9.59
CA VAL A 4 -14.36 64.85 9.60
C VAL A 4 -13.01 64.12 9.75
N LEU A 5 -12.86 63.35 10.83
CA LEU A 5 -11.75 62.40 10.98
C LEU A 5 -12.17 61.08 10.31
N CYS A 6 -11.54 60.76 9.17
CA CYS A 6 -11.67 59.44 8.54
C CYS A 6 -10.79 58.43 9.29
N SER A 7 -11.42 57.42 9.90
CA SER A 7 -10.76 56.18 10.34
C SER A 7 -10.34 55.35 9.13
N VAL A 8 -9.11 54.86 9.14
CA VAL A 8 -8.62 53.85 8.18
C VAL A 8 -8.84 52.47 8.82
N PRO A 9 -9.50 51.50 8.16
CA PRO A 9 -9.50 50.14 8.67
C PRO A 9 -8.16 49.49 8.31
N ALA A 10 -7.47 48.95 9.32
CA ALA A 10 -6.38 48.02 9.12
C ALA A 10 -6.97 46.72 8.54
N ALA A 11 -6.68 46.44 7.27
CA ALA A 11 -6.98 45.15 6.68
C ALA A 11 -6.06 44.10 7.32
N PHE A 12 -6.59 43.32 8.25
CA PHE A 12 -6.00 42.04 8.61
C PHE A 12 -6.15 41.12 7.39
N ALA A 13 -5.03 40.84 6.72
CA ALA A 13 -4.96 39.75 5.77
C ALA A 13 -5.09 38.43 6.56
N GLU A 14 -6.27 37.83 6.54
CA GLU A 14 -6.42 36.42 6.92
C GLU A 14 -5.74 35.57 5.86
N THR A 15 -4.57 35.02 6.19
CA THR A 15 -3.97 33.93 5.43
C THR A 15 -4.85 32.69 5.64
N PRO A 16 -5.45 32.09 4.60
CA PRO A 16 -6.13 30.81 4.78
C PRO A 16 -5.06 29.76 5.09
N SER A 17 -5.00 29.32 6.34
CA SER A 17 -4.26 28.14 6.76
C SER A 17 -5.02 26.93 6.23
N SER A 18 -4.79 26.61 4.95
CA SER A 18 -5.25 25.37 4.36
C SER A 18 -4.29 24.28 4.82
N THR A 19 -4.70 23.50 5.82
CA THR A 19 -4.09 22.21 6.14
C THR A 19 -4.40 21.23 5.01
N ALA A 20 -3.78 21.47 3.85
CA ALA A 20 -3.80 20.55 2.73
C ALA A 20 -3.09 19.27 3.20
N THR A 21 -3.89 18.26 3.52
CA THR A 21 -3.38 16.92 3.80
C THR A 21 -2.97 16.35 2.44
N SER A 22 -1.68 16.45 2.11
CA SER A 22 -1.15 15.91 0.86
C SER A 22 -1.36 14.40 0.83
N THR A 23 -2.01 13.89 -0.22
CA THR A 23 -2.12 12.45 -0.49
C THR A 23 -0.70 11.87 -0.57
N PRO A 24 -0.39 10.76 0.14
CA PRO A 24 0.92 10.13 0.06
C PRO A 24 1.19 9.64 -1.37
N SER A 25 2.47 9.59 -1.78
CA SER A 25 2.83 8.89 -3.01
C SER A 25 2.58 7.39 -2.86
N ALA A 26 2.41 6.67 -3.98
CA ALA A 26 2.23 5.23 -3.96
C ALA A 26 3.43 4.50 -3.34
N GLU A 27 4.64 4.96 -3.61
CA GLU A 27 5.88 4.40 -3.06
C GLU A 27 5.95 4.60 -1.55
N ALA A 28 5.64 5.79 -1.05
CA ALA A 28 5.63 6.07 0.38
C ALA A 28 4.57 5.23 1.10
N PHE A 29 3.36 5.14 0.54
CA PHE A 29 2.30 4.29 1.05
C PHE A 29 2.73 2.83 1.10
N LEU A 30 3.26 2.29 -0.01
CA LEU A 30 3.69 0.89 -0.08
C LEU A 30 4.84 0.58 0.88
N ALA A 31 5.82 1.47 1.01
CA ALA A 31 6.92 1.30 1.96
C ALA A 31 6.41 1.22 3.41
N GLU A 32 5.45 2.07 3.78
CA GLU A 32 4.81 2.05 5.09
C GLU A 32 4.03 0.75 5.32
N ARG A 33 3.20 0.34 4.35
CA ARG A 33 2.42 -0.89 4.43
C ARG A 33 3.32 -2.13 4.54
N VAL A 34 4.38 -2.22 3.75
CA VAL A 34 5.35 -3.33 3.83
C VAL A 34 5.98 -3.38 5.22
N ALA A 35 6.45 -2.25 5.76
CA ALA A 35 7.06 -2.22 7.09
C ALA A 35 6.06 -2.62 8.19
N GLU A 36 4.81 -2.16 8.11
CA GLU A 36 3.75 -2.56 9.05
C GLU A 36 3.50 -4.07 9.00
N TRP A 37 3.26 -4.60 7.81
CA TRP A 37 2.86 -6.00 7.64
C TRP A 37 4.02 -6.97 7.84
N GLN A 38 5.26 -6.58 7.57
CA GLN A 38 6.43 -7.36 7.98
C GLN A 38 6.50 -7.53 9.50
N ARG A 39 6.24 -6.48 10.29
CA ARG A 39 6.18 -6.60 11.76
C ARG A 39 5.07 -7.54 12.20
N ARG A 40 3.87 -7.37 11.62
CA ARG A 40 2.69 -8.16 12.00
C ARG A 40 2.80 -9.64 11.65
N LEU A 41 3.53 -9.95 10.58
CA LEU A 41 3.75 -11.32 10.10
C LEU A 41 5.10 -11.90 10.55
N ASN A 42 5.88 -11.17 11.37
CA ASN A 42 7.21 -11.60 11.82
C ASN A 42 8.18 -11.91 10.65
N LEU A 43 8.22 -11.01 9.67
CA LEU A 43 9.06 -11.08 8.46
C LEU A 43 10.13 -9.97 8.43
N GLU A 44 10.46 -9.34 9.56
CA GLU A 44 11.40 -8.21 9.64
C GLU A 44 12.84 -8.60 9.22
N GLU A 45 13.18 -9.89 9.27
CA GLU A 45 14.45 -10.43 8.80
C GLU A 45 14.54 -10.51 7.27
N TRP A 46 13.42 -10.37 6.57
CA TRP A 46 13.39 -10.33 5.10
C TRP A 46 13.66 -8.93 4.59
N LYS A 47 14.58 -8.82 3.64
CA LYS A 47 14.75 -7.60 2.83
C LYS A 47 13.77 -7.63 1.67
N VAL A 48 12.66 -6.93 1.78
CA VAL A 48 11.63 -6.81 0.74
C VAL A 48 11.80 -5.50 -0.03
N THR A 49 11.96 -5.59 -1.36
CA THR A 49 11.97 -4.43 -2.26
C THR A 49 10.67 -4.40 -3.05
N VAL A 50 9.99 -3.25 -3.10
CA VAL A 50 8.78 -3.06 -3.89
C VAL A 50 9.11 -2.37 -5.22
N VAL A 51 8.52 -2.85 -6.30
CA VAL A 51 8.66 -2.29 -7.65
C VAL A 51 7.26 -2.04 -8.24
N LEU A 52 6.95 -0.79 -8.52
CA LEU A 52 5.77 -0.43 -9.30
C LEU A 52 5.94 -0.94 -10.73
N THR A 53 5.00 -1.77 -11.17
CA THR A 53 5.10 -2.56 -12.39
C THR A 53 3.88 -2.31 -13.27
N ARG A 54 4.11 -1.99 -14.55
CA ARG A 54 3.01 -1.80 -15.51
C ARG A 54 2.25 -3.11 -15.73
N ARG A 55 0.95 -3.02 -15.99
CA ARG A 55 0.06 -4.18 -16.21
C ARG A 55 0.57 -5.14 -17.28
N ALA A 56 1.15 -4.60 -18.36
CA ALA A 56 1.71 -5.40 -19.46
C ALA A 56 2.91 -6.27 -19.04
N GLN A 57 3.54 -5.97 -17.91
CA GLN A 57 4.70 -6.71 -17.37
C GLN A 57 4.31 -7.66 -16.23
N LEU A 58 3.08 -7.59 -15.74
CA LEU A 58 2.54 -8.51 -14.74
C LEU A 58 2.01 -9.78 -15.41
N LYS A 59 1.89 -10.85 -14.62
CA LYS A 59 1.22 -12.07 -15.07
C LYS A 59 -0.25 -11.72 -15.39
N TYR A 60 -0.77 -12.28 -16.49
CA TYR A 60 -2.15 -12.06 -16.89
C TYR A 60 -3.12 -12.36 -15.73
N GLY A 61 -3.97 -11.38 -15.42
CA GLY A 61 -4.98 -11.47 -14.36
C GLY A 61 -4.46 -11.22 -12.94
N THR A 62 -3.20 -10.79 -12.74
CA THR A 62 -2.68 -10.43 -11.41
C THR A 62 -2.47 -8.93 -11.28
N LEU A 63 -2.49 -8.43 -10.03
CA LEU A 63 -2.22 -7.03 -9.67
C LEU A 63 -0.88 -6.88 -8.94
N GLY A 64 -0.20 -8.01 -8.72
CA GLY A 64 1.14 -8.07 -8.17
C GLY A 64 1.70 -9.47 -8.26
N GLY A 65 2.80 -9.67 -7.55
CA GLY A 65 3.47 -10.95 -7.37
C GLY A 65 4.79 -10.77 -6.63
N ILE A 66 5.26 -11.83 -5.96
CA ILE A 66 6.53 -11.82 -5.25
C ILE A 66 7.47 -12.93 -5.72
N LYS A 67 8.76 -12.59 -5.80
CA LYS A 67 9.85 -13.52 -6.02
C LYS A 67 10.83 -13.41 -4.87
N TRP A 68 11.32 -14.52 -4.35
CA TRP A 68 12.20 -14.52 -3.19
C TRP A 68 13.38 -15.47 -3.34
N ASP A 69 14.46 -15.14 -2.63
CA ASP A 69 15.65 -15.96 -2.44
C ASP A 69 15.74 -16.29 -0.95
N LYS A 70 15.39 -17.54 -0.60
CA LYS A 70 15.40 -18.02 0.80
C LYS A 70 16.81 -18.00 1.41
N GLY A 71 17.84 -18.27 0.61
CA GLY A 71 19.22 -18.30 1.08
C GLY A 71 19.72 -16.91 1.49
N LYS A 72 19.25 -15.87 0.80
CA LYS A 72 19.61 -14.47 1.09
C LYS A 72 18.61 -13.72 1.97
N ARG A 73 17.45 -14.31 2.26
CA ARG A 73 16.30 -13.63 2.88
C ARG A 73 15.95 -12.31 2.17
N THR A 74 15.91 -12.35 0.84
CA THR A 74 15.53 -11.21 0.01
C THR A 74 14.29 -11.52 -0.81
N ALA A 75 13.41 -10.55 -1.00
CA ALA A 75 12.26 -10.66 -1.90
C ALA A 75 12.08 -9.38 -2.74
N VAL A 76 11.60 -9.57 -3.97
CA VAL A 76 11.17 -8.49 -4.86
C VAL A 76 9.68 -8.64 -5.09
N MET A 77 8.91 -7.65 -4.66
CA MET A 77 7.46 -7.57 -4.79
C MET A 77 7.11 -6.60 -5.93
N SER A 78 6.45 -7.12 -6.95
CA SER A 78 5.81 -6.31 -7.98
C SER A 78 4.43 -5.92 -7.51
N VAL A 79 4.11 -4.62 -7.60
CA VAL A 79 2.76 -4.08 -7.36
C VAL A 79 2.35 -3.28 -8.59
N LEU A 80 1.08 -3.37 -8.97
CA LEU A 80 0.55 -2.63 -10.11
C LEU A 80 0.83 -1.12 -9.95
N ASP A 81 1.35 -0.54 -11.03
CA ASP A 81 1.64 0.88 -11.13
C ASP A 81 0.36 1.74 -11.02
N PRO A 82 0.37 2.85 -10.25
CA PRO A 82 -0.78 3.75 -10.08
C PRO A 82 -1.41 4.20 -11.39
N ALA A 83 -0.60 4.42 -12.44
CA ALA A 83 -1.09 4.90 -13.73
C ALA A 83 -1.75 3.81 -14.59
N ASP A 84 -1.88 2.58 -14.09
CA ASP A 84 -2.70 1.50 -14.68
C ASP A 84 -3.99 1.21 -13.89
N TYR A 85 -4.32 2.03 -12.88
CA TYR A 85 -5.61 2.00 -12.19
C TYR A 85 -6.61 2.95 -12.86
N THR A 86 -7.87 2.54 -12.89
CA THR A 86 -9.00 3.33 -13.41
C THR A 86 -10.07 3.59 -12.34
N VAL A 87 -9.67 3.51 -11.07
CA VAL A 87 -10.53 3.62 -9.89
C VAL A 87 -10.12 4.84 -9.05
N SER A 88 -10.87 5.14 -7.99
CA SER A 88 -10.50 6.24 -7.08
C SER A 88 -9.15 5.97 -6.39
N ALA A 89 -8.46 7.03 -5.95
CA ALA A 89 -7.21 6.89 -5.21
C ALA A 89 -7.38 6.03 -3.93
N ALA A 90 -8.52 6.16 -3.25
CA ALA A 90 -8.81 5.36 -2.06
C ALA A 90 -8.98 3.86 -2.38
N GLU A 91 -9.63 3.52 -3.50
CA GLU A 91 -9.74 2.13 -3.97
C GLU A 91 -8.38 1.58 -4.41
N MET A 92 -7.60 2.37 -5.12
CA MET A 92 -6.24 2.03 -5.54
C MET A 92 -5.36 1.70 -4.32
N PHE A 93 -5.33 2.55 -3.29
CA PHE A 93 -4.52 2.30 -2.10
C PHE A 93 -4.98 1.06 -1.33
N ARG A 94 -6.29 0.79 -1.26
CA ARG A 94 -6.80 -0.46 -0.66
C ARG A 94 -6.36 -1.70 -1.44
N ASP A 95 -6.38 -1.63 -2.77
CA ASP A 95 -5.95 -2.74 -3.62
C ASP A 95 -4.42 -2.98 -3.54
N MET A 96 -3.65 -1.90 -3.49
CA MET A 96 -2.20 -1.95 -3.24
C MET A 96 -1.87 -2.58 -1.88
N GLU A 97 -2.58 -2.17 -0.82
CA GLU A 97 -2.40 -2.79 0.50
C GLU A 97 -2.80 -4.27 0.48
N PHE A 98 -3.92 -4.61 -0.16
CA PHE A 98 -4.33 -6.01 -0.33
C PHE A 98 -3.23 -6.83 -1.01
N THR A 99 -2.64 -6.30 -2.08
CA THR A 99 -1.52 -6.92 -2.79
C THR A 99 -0.32 -7.12 -1.87
N VAL A 100 0.09 -6.10 -1.12
CA VAL A 100 1.21 -6.20 -0.15
C VAL A 100 0.98 -7.34 0.84
N VAL A 101 -0.21 -7.38 1.46
CA VAL A 101 -0.53 -8.40 2.46
C VAL A 101 -0.57 -9.79 1.84
N HIS A 102 -1.22 -9.94 0.68
CA HIS A 102 -1.30 -11.20 -0.06
C HIS A 102 0.08 -11.77 -0.38
N GLU A 103 0.97 -10.93 -0.89
CA GLU A 103 2.32 -11.34 -1.26
C GLU A 103 3.21 -11.61 -0.03
N LEU A 104 3.05 -10.90 1.08
CA LEU A 104 3.78 -11.20 2.32
C LEU A 104 3.31 -12.51 2.97
N ILE A 105 2.03 -12.85 2.87
CA ILE A 105 1.56 -14.17 3.32
C ILE A 105 2.18 -15.28 2.46
N HIS A 106 2.27 -15.09 1.14
CA HIS A 106 3.01 -16.01 0.27
C HIS A 106 4.47 -16.18 0.70
N LEU A 107 5.11 -15.11 1.16
CA LEU A 107 6.47 -15.15 1.68
C LEU A 107 6.58 -15.93 3.00
N GLU A 108 5.67 -15.71 3.94
CA GLU A 108 5.62 -16.45 5.21
C GLU A 108 5.42 -17.95 5.00
N LEU A 109 4.49 -18.30 4.10
CA LEU A 109 4.22 -19.68 3.73
C LEU A 109 5.30 -20.29 2.83
N ALA A 110 6.31 -19.51 2.41
CA ALA A 110 7.37 -20.03 1.54
C ALA A 110 8.15 -21.16 2.21
N SER A 111 8.19 -21.23 3.53
CA SER A 111 8.85 -22.31 4.29
C SER A 111 8.14 -23.67 4.19
N LEU A 112 6.86 -23.68 3.82
CA LEU A 112 6.05 -24.90 3.72
C LEU A 112 6.32 -25.66 2.41
N PRO A 113 6.14 -27.00 2.40
CA PRO A 113 6.20 -27.79 1.17
C PRO A 113 5.13 -27.32 0.17
N LYS A 114 5.54 -27.01 -1.06
CA LYS A 114 4.60 -26.67 -2.15
C LYS A 114 4.25 -27.92 -2.95
N SER A 115 3.00 -28.00 -3.38
CA SER A 115 2.53 -28.96 -4.37
C SER A 115 1.73 -28.22 -5.44
N GLU A 116 2.04 -28.45 -6.71
CA GLU A 116 1.27 -27.84 -7.80
C GLU A 116 -0.21 -28.27 -7.75
N ALA A 117 -0.50 -29.47 -7.24
CA ALA A 117 -1.87 -29.95 -7.06
C ALA A 117 -2.67 -29.14 -6.03
N SER A 118 -1.99 -28.51 -5.05
CA SER A 118 -2.64 -27.70 -4.01
C SER A 118 -2.63 -26.21 -4.31
N ARG A 119 -2.01 -25.76 -5.42
CA ARG A 119 -1.80 -24.34 -5.72
C ARG A 119 -3.08 -23.50 -5.68
N ARG A 120 -4.18 -24.01 -6.24
CA ARG A 120 -5.47 -23.30 -6.21
C ARG A 120 -6.02 -23.14 -4.79
N VAL A 121 -5.84 -24.16 -3.95
CA VAL A 121 -6.27 -24.15 -2.55
C VAL A 121 -5.39 -23.21 -1.73
N GLU A 122 -4.08 -23.19 -1.98
CA GLU A 122 -3.13 -22.25 -1.40
C GLU A 122 -3.53 -20.81 -1.72
N GLU A 123 -3.72 -20.45 -2.99
CA GLU A 123 -4.16 -19.10 -3.37
C GLU A 123 -5.50 -18.72 -2.72
N GLN A 124 -6.44 -19.66 -2.60
CA GLN A 124 -7.71 -19.40 -1.91
C GLN A 124 -7.52 -19.16 -0.41
N ALA A 125 -6.66 -19.95 0.25
CA ALA A 125 -6.33 -19.77 1.65
C ALA A 125 -5.63 -18.43 1.90
N VAL A 126 -4.66 -18.06 1.06
CA VAL A 126 -3.97 -16.76 1.11
C VAL A 126 -4.98 -15.63 0.95
N ASN A 127 -5.87 -15.67 -0.05
CA ASN A 127 -6.93 -14.67 -0.23
C ASN A 127 -7.82 -14.52 1.02
N ASN A 128 -8.20 -15.63 1.66
CA ASN A 128 -9.03 -15.60 2.86
C ASN A 128 -8.28 -14.98 4.05
N LEU A 129 -7.01 -15.35 4.23
CA LEU A 129 -6.15 -14.79 5.28
C LEU A 129 -5.93 -13.28 5.08
N THR A 130 -5.64 -12.85 3.85
CA THR A 130 -5.51 -11.43 3.49
C THR A 130 -6.75 -10.64 3.91
N ARG A 131 -7.95 -11.11 3.53
CA ARG A 131 -9.22 -10.46 3.89
C ARG A 131 -9.43 -10.41 5.40
N ALA A 132 -9.18 -11.51 6.10
CA ALA A 132 -9.35 -11.59 7.54
C ALA A 132 -8.40 -10.63 8.29
N LEU A 133 -7.13 -10.59 7.88
CA LEU A 133 -6.12 -9.73 8.49
C LEU A 133 -6.41 -8.24 8.26
N LEU A 134 -6.82 -7.87 7.04
CA LEU A 134 -7.21 -6.49 6.73
C LEU A 134 -8.45 -6.06 7.50
N ALA A 135 -9.44 -6.95 7.66
CA ALA A 135 -10.64 -6.67 8.45
C ALA A 135 -10.32 -6.43 9.94
N GLN A 136 -9.29 -7.10 10.49
CA GLN A 136 -8.83 -6.88 11.86
C GLN A 136 -7.96 -5.63 12.03
N ALA A 137 -7.33 -5.15 10.95
CA ALA A 137 -6.43 -4.00 10.96
C ALA A 137 -7.17 -2.65 11.03
N GLN A 138 -8.44 -2.62 10.66
CA GLN A 138 -9.23 -1.39 10.68
C GLN A 138 -9.55 -1.01 12.13
N PRO A 139 -9.36 0.27 12.52
CA PRO A 139 -9.82 0.73 13.83
C PRO A 139 -11.33 0.47 13.96
N LYS A 140 -11.74 -0.07 15.11
CA LYS A 140 -13.14 -0.29 15.45
C LYS A 140 -13.88 1.02 15.66
#